data_AF-A0A1G2SC19-F1
#
_entry.id   AF-A0A1G2SC19-F1
#
_cell.length_a   1.000
_cell.length_b   1.000
_cell.length_c   1.000
_cell.angle_alpha   90.00
_cell.angle_beta   90.00
_cell.angle_gamma   90.00
#
_symmetry.space_group_name_H-M   'P 1'
#
loop_
_entity.id
_entity.type
_entity.pdbx_description
1 polymer ?
#
loop_
_entity_poly.entity_id
_entity_poly.type
_entity_poly.pdbx_seq_one_letter_code
_entity_poly.pdbx_strand_id
1 'polypeptide(L)' 'MFEFNIDENVVSKTNGITIFNSTDDDEEMKKSVEIIKNKVKNIVVRDFQNYGHFCFNDMKTEKFPELLEEVIK' A
#
# COMPACT_ATOMS: atom_id res chain seq x y z
N MET A 1 19.29 -8.85 -13.87
CA MET A 1 17.91 -8.42 -13.59
C MET A 1 17.24 -9.55 -12.85
N PHE A 2 16.59 -9.28 -11.72
CA PHE A 2 15.91 -10.33 -10.96
C PHE A 2 14.51 -10.55 -11.56
N GLU A 3 14.15 -11.80 -11.82
CA GLU A 3 12.79 -12.18 -12.18
C GLU A 3 12.09 -12.70 -10.93
N PHE A 4 11.11 -11.92 -10.44
CA PHE A 4 10.28 -12.33 -9.31
C PHE A 4 8.89 -12.66 -9.79
N ASN A 5 8.33 -13.76 -9.28
CA ASN A 5 6.94 -14.11 -9.45
C ASN A 5 6.15 -13.64 -8.23
N ILE A 6 5.06 -12.91 -8.46
CA ILE A 6 4.13 -12.50 -7.40
C ILE A 6 3.22 -13.68 -7.08
N ASP A 7 3.16 -14.06 -5.80
CA ASP A 7 2.21 -15.05 -5.32
C ASP A 7 0.82 -14.43 -5.22
N GLU A 8 -0.07 -14.80 -6.15
CA GLU A 8 -1.44 -14.30 -6.22
C GLU A 8 -2.25 -14.57 -4.94
N ASN A 9 -1.87 -15.57 -4.14
CA ASN A 9 -2.59 -15.99 -2.95
C ASN A 9 -1.87 -15.61 -1.65
N VAL A 10 -0.89 -14.70 -1.70
CA VAL A 10 -0.10 -14.32 -0.52
C VAL A 10 -0.96 -13.86 0.67
N VAL A 11 -2.12 -13.24 0.41
CA VAL A 11 -3.04 -12.79 1.46
C VAL A 11 -3.50 -13.95 2.36
N SER A 12 -3.77 -15.14 1.80
CA SER A 12 -4.22 -16.30 2.59
C SER A 12 -3.15 -16.89 3.50
N LYS A 13 -1.89 -16.47 3.32
CA LYS A 13 -0.73 -16.87 4.14
C LYS A 13 -0.47 -15.90 5.30
N THR A 14 -1.33 -14.90 5.45
CA THR A 14 -1.23 -13.82 6.43
C THR A 14 -2.58 -13.60 7.11
N ASN A 15 -2.64 -12.73 8.11
CA ASN A 15 -3.91 -12.30 8.71
C ASN A 15 -4.64 -11.24 7.87
N GLY A 16 -4.37 -11.16 6.56
CA GLY A 16 -4.78 -10.07 5.69
C GLY A 16 -3.62 -9.17 5.27
N ILE A 17 -3.78 -8.50 4.13
CA ILE A 17 -2.82 -7.49 3.64
C ILE A 17 -3.62 -6.27 3.21
N THR A 18 -3.22 -5.12 3.74
CA THR A 18 -3.76 -3.80 3.38
C THR A 18 -2.65 -2.94 2.79
N ILE A 19 -2.85 -2.44 1.57
CA ILE A 19 -1.99 -1.44 0.93
C ILE A 19 -2.51 -0.05 1.26
N PHE A 20 -1.62 0.81 1.72
CA PHE A 20 -1.88 2.24 1.84
C PHE A 20 -1.35 2.90 0.58
N ASN A 21 -2.25 3.49 -0.22
CA ASN A 21 -1.93 4.10 -1.48
C ASN A 21 -2.20 5.60 -1.40
N SER A 22 -1.22 6.42 -1.79
CA SER A 22 -1.39 7.85 -1.89
C SER A 22 -1.65 8.24 -3.34
N THR A 23 -2.75 8.94 -3.58
CA THR A 23 -3.19 9.33 -4.93
C THR A 23 -2.30 10.40 -5.56
N ASP A 24 -1.52 11.11 -4.75
CA ASP A 24 -0.55 12.14 -5.11
C ASP A 24 0.91 11.69 -4.96
N ASP A 25 1.16 10.38 -4.81
CA ASP A 25 2.51 9.79 -4.88
C ASP A 25 3.08 9.82 -6.32
N ASP A 26 4.36 9.47 -6.44
CA ASP A 26 5.06 9.35 -7.71
C ASP A 26 4.44 8.26 -8.62
N GLU A 27 4.50 8.49 -9.92
CA GLU A 27 3.87 7.61 -10.93
C GLU A 27 4.42 6.17 -10.90
N GLU A 28 5.67 5.98 -10.47
CA GLU A 28 6.25 4.63 -10.31
C GLU A 28 5.61 3.86 -9.14
N MET A 29 5.21 4.55 -8.07
CA MET A 29 4.51 3.94 -6.94
C MET A 29 3.10 3.54 -7.34
N LYS A 30 2.39 4.40 -8.08
CA LYS A 30 1.05 4.10 -8.60
C LYS A 30 1.05 2.85 -9.49
N LYS A 31 2.02 2.73 -10.40
CA LYS A 31 2.20 1.53 -11.23
C LYS A 31 2.46 0.28 -10.40
N SER A 32 3.28 0.39 -9.35
CA SER A 32 3.57 -0.73 -8.47
C SER A 32 2.32 -1.21 -7.73
N VAL A 33 1.52 -0.27 -7.19
CA VAL A 33 0.23 -0.57 -6.56
C VAL A 33 -0.72 -1.23 -7.55
N GLU A 34 -0.80 -0.75 -8.78
CA GLU A 34 -1.64 -1.34 -9.84
C GLU A 34 -1.23 -2.78 -10.16
N ILE A 35 0.08 -3.05 -10.31
CA ILE A 35 0.60 -4.41 -10.54
C ILE A 35 0.18 -5.35 -9.41
N ILE A 36 0.28 -4.91 -8.15
CA ILE A 36 -0.07 -5.74 -6.99
C ILE A 36 -1.59 -5.96 -6.93
N LYS A 37 -2.41 -4.91 -7.12
CA LYS A 37 -3.89 -5.00 -7.14
C LYS A 37 -4.38 -5.98 -8.20
N ASN A 38 -3.74 -6.00 -9.37
CA ASN A 38 -4.14 -6.84 -10.49
C ASN A 38 -3.72 -8.31 -10.33
N LYS A 39 -2.65 -8.58 -9.56
CA LYS A 39 -2.12 -9.95 -9.39
C LYS A 39 -2.54 -10.61 -8.08
N VAL A 40 -2.64 -9.87 -6.99
CA VAL A 40 -2.91 -10.42 -5.67
C VAL A 40 -4.40 -10.43 -5.38
N LYS A 41 -4.93 -11.61 -5.07
CA LYS A 41 -6.34 -11.80 -4.73
C LYS A 41 -6.62 -11.38 -3.29
N ASN A 42 -7.80 -10.82 -3.06
CA ASN A 42 -8.30 -10.44 -1.74
C ASN A 42 -7.43 -9.39 -1.00
N ILE A 43 -6.64 -8.60 -1.72
CA ILE A 43 -5.89 -7.51 -1.12
C ILE A 43 -6.81 -6.31 -0.85
N VAL A 44 -6.64 -5.67 0.30
CA VAL A 44 -7.35 -4.43 0.63
C VAL A 44 -6.48 -3.26 0.21
N VAL A 45 -7.07 -2.23 -0.38
CA VAL A 45 -6.38 -0.98 -0.69
C VAL A 45 -7.14 0.17 -0.05
N ARG A 46 -6.40 0.99 0.69
CA ARG A 46 -6.89 2.24 1.27
C ARG A 46 -6.22 3.38 0.53
N ASP A 47 -7.03 4.18 -0.16
CA ASP A 47 -6.56 5.34 -0.91
C ASP A 47 -6.59 6.59 -0.03
N PHE A 48 -5.51 7.37 -0.08
CA PHE A 48 -5.30 8.61 0.66
C PHE A 48 -4.99 9.74 -0.31
N GLN A 49 -5.47 10.94 -0.01
CA GLN A 49 -5.22 12.13 -0.82
C GLN A 49 -4.44 13.17 -0.02
N ASN A 50 -3.44 13.77 -0.65
CA ASN A 50 -2.51 14.74 -0.06
C ASN A 50 -1.59 14.12 0.99
N TYR A 51 -1.20 12.86 0.80
CA TYR A 51 -0.28 12.14 1.68
C TYR A 51 1.13 12.00 1.09
N GLY A 52 1.33 12.37 -0.19
CA GLY A 52 2.58 12.21 -0.92
C GLY A 52 3.17 10.81 -0.75
N HIS A 53 4.47 10.70 -0.47
CA HIS A 53 5.17 9.42 -0.30
C HIS A 53 5.14 8.90 1.16
N PHE A 54 4.14 9.31 1.95
CA PHE A 54 4.03 9.02 3.39
C PHE A 54 5.27 9.39 4.22
N CYS A 55 6.11 10.27 3.69
CA CYS A 55 7.30 10.76 4.36
C CYS A 55 6.97 12.04 5.14
N PHE A 56 7.77 12.36 6.16
CA PHE A 56 7.59 13.58 6.94
C PHE A 56 7.58 14.85 6.07
N ASN A 57 8.34 14.85 4.98
CA ASN A 57 8.38 15.96 4.03
C ASN A 57 7.04 16.19 3.33
N ASP A 58 6.21 15.17 3.15
CA ASP A 58 4.92 15.29 2.49
C ASP A 58 3.80 15.47 3.52
N MET A 59 3.76 14.60 4.53
CA MET A 59 2.71 14.59 5.55
C MET A 59 2.84 15.73 6.58
N LYS A 60 4.04 16.31 6.74
CA LYS A 60 4.36 17.33 7.77
C LYS A 60 4.07 16.90 9.21
N THR A 61 3.97 15.61 9.44
CA THR A 61 3.70 14.99 10.74
C THR A 61 4.26 13.57 10.75
N GLU A 62 4.60 13.08 11.94
CA GLU A 62 4.93 11.67 12.18
C GLU A 62 3.71 10.84 12.61
N LYS A 63 2.57 11.50 12.85
CA LYS A 63 1.34 10.84 13.28
C LYS A 63 0.62 10.27 12.07
N PHE A 64 0.37 8.96 12.10
CA PHE A 64 -0.44 8.27 11.11
C PHE A 64 -1.52 7.41 11.79
N PRO A 65 -2.58 8.03 12.34
CA PRO A 65 -3.59 7.31 13.11
C PRO A 65 -4.29 6.21 12.29
N GLU A 66 -4.49 6.42 10.99
CA GLU A 66 -5.14 5.43 10.11
C GLU A 66 -4.33 4.14 9.95
N LEU A 67 -2.99 4.22 10.08
CA LEU A 67 -2.12 3.06 10.13
C LEU A 67 -2.30 2.30 11.45
N LEU A 68 -2.31 3.02 12.58
CA LEU A 68 -2.54 2.41 13.88
C LEU A 68 -3.89 1.70 13.93
N GLU A 69 -4.95 2.35 13.46
CA GLU A 69 -6.29 1.78 13.36
C GLU A 69 -6.33 0.51 12.50
N GLU A 70 -5.53 0.42 11.43
CA GLU A 70 -5.49 -0.78 10.60
C GLU A 70 -4.78 -1.94 11.29
N VAL A 71 -3.69 -1.66 11.98
CA VAL A 71 -2.85 -2.68 12.63
C VAL A 71 -3.54 -3.32 13.84
N ILE A 72 -4.42 -2.59 14.53
CA ILE A 72 -5.10 -3.06 15.74
C ILE A 72 -6.47 -3.71 15.47
N LYS A 73 -6.89 -3.85 14.20
CA LYS A 73 -8.09 -4.59 13.81
C LYS A 73 -7.94 -6.09 14.07
#